data_AF-A0A7Y1ZW91-F1
#
_entry.id   AF-A0A7Y1ZW91-F1
#
_cell.length_a   1.000
_cell.length_b   1.000
_cell.length_c   1.000
_cell.angle_alpha   90.00
_cell.angle_beta   90.00
_cell.angle_gamma   90.00
#
_symmetry.space_group_name_H-M   'P 1'
#
loop_
_entity.id
_entity.type
_entity.pdbx_description
1 polymer ?
#
loop_
_entity_poly.entity_id
_entity_poly.type
_entity_poly.pdbx_seq_one_letter_code
_entity_poly.pdbx_strand_id
1 'polypeptide(L)'
;MSARQTSLAEAAAVAVGGGVVAGATGSLVGLTVPAAAIGAVNGALAGWRRIYDWSSARGHVAFVLDSSWALATTASGIFANVVGLASRTSGYVPELSTRQNRHVYRAGFRPRKGYAITLGNVVSGGGDVDVPRRARLVTDHEDVHVWQARWFGPLYPLLYGAWLIVGGAVGAVAWATSRRRRGDRFAATVESAAYYLNPFEWWAYSRDAAWPPSGVVQGFGWRRPVVKPLAQVRHPRTAR
;
A
#
# COMPACT_ATOMS: atom_id res chain seq x y z
N MET A 1 19.06 -13.78 -24.38
CA MET A 1 18.22 -14.45 -23.36
C MET A 1 16.76 -14.10 -23.60
N SER A 2 15.84 -15.06 -23.46
CA SER A 2 14.40 -14.78 -23.56
C SER A 2 13.89 -13.97 -22.37
N ALA A 3 12.76 -13.26 -22.51
CA ALA A 3 12.14 -12.49 -21.41
C ALA A 3 11.82 -13.36 -20.17
N ARG A 4 11.60 -14.65 -20.36
CA ARG A 4 11.40 -15.62 -19.28
C ARG A 4 12.70 -15.95 -18.55
N GLN A 5 13.81 -16.10 -19.28
CA GLN A 5 15.12 -16.34 -18.69
C GLN A 5 15.59 -15.15 -17.85
N THR A 6 15.33 -13.91 -18.30
CA THR A 6 15.69 -12.70 -17.53
C THR A 6 14.86 -12.58 -16.26
N SER A 7 13.56 -12.89 -16.32
CA SER A 7 12.68 -12.93 -15.12
C SER A 7 13.12 -13.97 -14.09
N LEU A 8 13.54 -15.17 -14.52
CA LEU A 8 14.02 -16.20 -13.58
C LEU A 8 15.36 -15.86 -12.94
N ALA A 9 16.30 -15.31 -13.72
CA ALA A 9 17.58 -14.86 -13.20
C ALA A 9 17.40 -13.73 -12.17
N GLU A 10 16.52 -12.77 -12.46
CA GLU A 10 16.18 -11.70 -11.52
C GLU A 10 15.48 -12.25 -10.27
N ALA A 11 14.52 -13.18 -10.42
CA ALA A 11 13.88 -13.83 -9.27
C ALA A 11 14.91 -14.47 -8.33
N ALA A 12 15.87 -15.21 -8.87
CA ALA A 12 16.93 -15.85 -8.08
C ALA A 12 17.83 -14.81 -7.40
N ALA A 13 18.30 -13.80 -8.13
CA ALA A 13 19.17 -12.77 -7.59
C ALA A 13 18.50 -11.95 -6.48
N VAL A 14 17.25 -11.53 -6.69
CA VAL A 14 16.50 -10.73 -5.73
C VAL A 14 16.06 -11.57 -4.53
N ALA A 15 15.77 -12.87 -4.71
CA ALA A 15 15.52 -13.79 -3.60
C ALA A 15 16.77 -13.95 -2.70
N VAL A 16 17.94 -14.20 -3.29
CA VAL A 16 19.19 -14.32 -2.52
C VAL A 16 19.50 -13.01 -1.81
N GLY A 17 19.48 -11.89 -2.54
CA GLY A 17 19.73 -10.57 -1.96
C GLY A 17 18.75 -10.23 -0.84
N GLY A 18 17.44 -10.45 -1.06
CA GLY A 18 16.41 -10.17 -0.08
C GLY A 18 16.56 -11.04 1.17
N GLY A 19 16.88 -12.33 0.99
CA GLY A 19 17.15 -13.25 2.10
C GLY A 19 18.38 -12.85 2.92
N VAL A 20 19.46 -12.42 2.27
CA VAL A 20 20.67 -11.95 2.96
C VAL A 20 20.40 -10.68 3.76
N VAL A 21 19.78 -9.66 3.15
CA VAL A 21 19.48 -8.39 3.84
C VAL A 21 18.50 -8.61 5.00
N ALA A 22 17.46 -9.42 4.79
CA ALA A 22 16.48 -9.71 5.83
C ALA A 22 17.06 -10.57 6.95
N GLY A 23 17.86 -11.58 6.62
CA GLY A 23 18.56 -12.40 7.61
C GLY A 23 19.51 -11.58 8.47
N ALA A 24 20.31 -10.70 7.84
CA ALA A 24 21.22 -9.80 8.55
C ALA A 24 20.48 -8.80 9.45
N THR A 25 19.33 -8.28 9.00
CA THR A 25 18.50 -7.38 9.83
C THR A 25 17.83 -8.15 10.97
N GLY A 26 17.29 -9.33 10.68
CA GLY A 26 16.59 -10.18 11.65
C GLY A 26 17.52 -10.73 12.74
N SER A 27 18.81 -10.92 12.46
CA SER A 27 19.77 -11.38 13.46
C SER A 27 19.93 -10.41 14.63
N LEU A 28 19.72 -9.10 14.40
CA LEU A 28 19.75 -8.06 15.44
C LEU A 28 18.70 -8.28 16.54
N VAL A 29 17.66 -9.06 16.26
CA VAL A 29 16.56 -9.37 17.18
C VAL A 29 16.33 -10.88 17.34
N GLY A 30 17.30 -11.72 16.95
CA GLY A 30 17.22 -13.19 17.09
C GLY A 30 16.24 -13.88 16.12
N LEU A 31 15.86 -13.22 15.02
CA LEU A 31 14.89 -13.72 14.03
C LEU A 31 15.52 -14.01 12.66
N THR A 32 16.81 -14.34 12.60
CA THR A 32 17.58 -14.53 11.36
C THR A 32 16.88 -15.40 10.33
N VAL A 33 16.49 -16.62 10.72
CA VAL A 33 15.89 -17.62 9.80
C VAL A 33 14.52 -17.17 9.27
N PRO A 34 13.52 -16.85 10.11
CA PRO A 34 12.23 -16.40 9.59
C PRO A 34 12.35 -15.10 8.79
N ALA A 35 13.24 -14.18 9.19
CA ALA A 35 13.46 -12.95 8.43
C ALA A 35 14.04 -13.22 7.04
N ALA A 36 15.08 -14.05 6.95
CA ALA A 36 15.68 -14.47 5.69
C ALA A 36 14.65 -15.16 4.77
N ALA A 37 13.78 -16.00 5.33
CA ALA A 37 12.72 -16.66 4.56
C ALA A 37 11.72 -15.65 3.97
N ILE A 38 11.25 -14.68 4.76
CA ILE A 38 10.35 -13.62 4.28
C ILE A 38 11.04 -12.80 3.17
N GLY A 39 12.27 -12.37 3.40
CA GLY A 39 13.05 -11.60 2.42
C GLY A 39 13.27 -12.36 1.12
N ALA A 40 13.59 -13.66 1.20
CA ALA A 40 13.80 -14.50 0.02
C ALA A 40 12.51 -14.76 -0.76
N VAL A 41 11.39 -15.05 -0.07
CA VAL A 41 10.09 -15.28 -0.73
C VAL A 41 9.59 -13.99 -1.39
N ASN A 42 9.63 -12.85 -0.69
CA ASN A 42 9.31 -11.57 -1.31
C ASN A 42 10.22 -11.29 -2.50
N GLY A 43 11.53 -11.48 -2.36
CA GLY A 43 12.50 -11.27 -3.43
C GLY A 43 12.25 -12.14 -4.65
N ALA A 44 11.89 -13.42 -4.47
CA ALA A 44 11.53 -14.32 -5.56
C ALA A 44 10.27 -13.85 -6.30
N LEU A 45 9.21 -13.51 -5.57
CA LEU A 45 7.96 -13.00 -6.16
C LEU A 45 8.17 -11.67 -6.89
N ALA A 46 8.91 -10.76 -6.25
CA ALA A 46 9.21 -9.43 -6.76
C ALA A 46 10.11 -9.48 -7.99
N GLY A 47 11.15 -10.32 -7.99
CA GLY A 47 12.05 -10.51 -9.13
C GLY A 47 11.39 -11.25 -10.28
N TRP A 48 10.56 -12.27 -10.01
CA TRP A 48 9.78 -12.96 -11.03
C TRP A 48 8.85 -11.99 -11.77
N ARG A 49 8.18 -11.11 -11.00
CA ARG A 49 7.32 -10.04 -11.54
C ARG A 49 8.07 -8.77 -11.95
N ARG A 50 9.37 -8.69 -11.67
CA ARG A 50 10.26 -7.57 -11.98
C ARG A 50 9.72 -6.23 -11.46
N ILE A 51 9.23 -6.20 -10.23
CA ILE A 51 8.55 -4.99 -9.71
C ILE A 51 9.53 -3.86 -9.40
N TYR A 52 10.75 -4.14 -8.94
CA TYR A 52 11.68 -3.10 -8.53
C TYR A 52 12.25 -2.37 -9.75
N ASP A 53 12.23 -1.05 -9.70
CA ASP A 53 12.86 -0.20 -10.70
C ASP A 53 14.35 -0.01 -10.41
N TRP A 54 15.15 -0.95 -10.90
CA TRP A 54 16.61 -0.92 -10.74
C TRP A 54 17.29 0.23 -11.48
N SER A 55 16.57 0.99 -12.32
CA SER A 55 17.12 2.18 -12.99
C SER A 55 17.06 3.43 -12.10
N SER A 56 16.37 3.35 -10.96
CA SER A 56 16.22 4.50 -10.05
C SER A 56 16.60 4.16 -8.61
N ALA A 57 17.11 5.18 -7.91
CA ALA A 57 17.38 5.10 -6.47
C ALA A 57 16.12 4.67 -5.67
N ARG A 58 14.93 5.06 -6.14
CA ARG A 58 13.66 4.67 -5.53
C ARG A 58 13.47 3.15 -5.53
N GLY A 59 13.85 2.45 -6.58
CA GLY A 59 13.73 0.98 -6.61
C GLY A 59 14.72 0.27 -5.71
N HIS A 60 15.97 0.75 -5.64
CA HIS A 60 16.95 0.23 -4.67
C HIS A 60 16.48 0.44 -3.23
N VAL A 61 15.98 1.63 -2.89
CA VAL A 61 15.43 1.93 -1.56
C VAL A 61 14.23 1.05 -1.24
N ALA A 62 13.32 0.87 -2.21
CA ALA A 62 12.16 -0.01 -2.04
C ALA A 62 12.57 -1.45 -1.70
N PHE A 63 13.55 -2.00 -2.43
CA PHE A 63 14.07 -3.35 -2.18
C PHE A 63 14.71 -3.48 -0.78
N VAL A 64 15.57 -2.52 -0.40
CA VAL A 64 16.23 -2.54 0.91
C VAL A 64 15.20 -2.47 2.04
N LEU A 65 14.23 -1.55 1.95
CA LEU A 65 13.19 -1.41 2.98
C LEU A 65 12.31 -2.67 3.07
N ASP A 66 11.85 -3.20 1.94
CA ASP A 66 11.03 -4.41 1.90
C ASP A 66 11.76 -5.63 2.51
N SER A 67 13.09 -5.64 2.43
CA SER A 67 13.97 -6.71 2.93
C SER A 67 14.60 -6.40 4.29
N SER A 68 14.24 -5.32 4.98
CA SER A 68 14.82 -4.96 6.29
C SER A 68 13.77 -4.40 7.24
N TRP A 69 13.64 -3.08 7.29
CA TRP A 69 12.76 -2.36 8.19
C TRP A 69 11.28 -2.68 7.98
N ALA A 70 10.83 -2.83 6.73
CA ALA A 70 9.42 -3.03 6.40
C ALA A 70 9.00 -4.50 6.41
N LEU A 71 9.86 -5.42 6.86
CA LEU A 71 9.69 -6.87 6.71
C LEU A 71 8.37 -7.40 7.26
N ALA A 72 7.89 -6.86 8.38
CA ALA A 72 6.59 -7.21 8.95
C ALA A 72 5.43 -6.91 7.99
N THR A 73 5.44 -5.74 7.34
CA THR A 73 4.43 -5.37 6.33
C THR A 73 4.64 -6.11 5.01
N THR A 74 5.89 -6.38 4.63
CA THR A 74 6.24 -7.24 3.50
C THR A 74 5.65 -8.64 3.65
N ALA A 75 5.69 -9.22 4.86
CA ALA A 75 5.06 -10.50 5.14
C ALA A 75 3.54 -10.49 4.87
N SER A 76 2.84 -9.40 5.23
CA SER A 76 1.44 -9.20 4.85
C SER A 76 1.25 -9.09 3.33
N GLY A 77 2.21 -8.49 2.62
CA GLY A 77 2.24 -8.46 1.15
C GLY A 77 2.45 -9.85 0.53
N ILE A 78 3.30 -10.70 1.11
CA ILE A 78 3.44 -12.10 0.68
C ILE A 78 2.11 -12.83 0.78
N PHE A 79 1.38 -12.66 1.89
CA PHE A 79 0.03 -13.21 2.03
C PHE A 79 -0.90 -12.73 0.89
N ALA A 80 -0.91 -11.43 0.59
CA ALA A 80 -1.71 -10.89 -0.51
C ALA A 80 -1.32 -11.46 -1.89
N ASN A 81 -0.01 -11.62 -2.15
CA ASN A 81 0.50 -12.28 -3.35
C ASN A 81 0.03 -13.74 -3.43
N VAL A 82 0.11 -14.50 -2.33
CA VAL A 82 -0.35 -15.91 -2.29
C VAL A 82 -1.84 -16.01 -2.60
N VAL A 83 -2.67 -15.16 -1.99
CA VAL A 83 -4.11 -15.08 -2.31
C VAL A 83 -4.32 -14.72 -3.79
N GLY A 84 -3.55 -13.75 -4.29
CA GLY A 84 -3.59 -13.35 -5.70
C GLY A 84 -3.21 -14.49 -6.66
N LEU A 85 -2.20 -15.31 -6.32
CA LEU A 85 -1.76 -16.45 -7.14
C LEU A 85 -2.73 -17.63 -7.07
N ALA A 86 -3.31 -17.89 -5.90
CA ALA A 86 -4.30 -18.95 -5.72
C ALA A 86 -5.64 -18.63 -6.38
N SER A 87 -5.97 -17.34 -6.54
CA SER A 87 -7.23 -16.90 -7.12
C SER A 87 -7.14 -16.73 -8.64
N ARG A 88 -7.94 -17.52 -9.37
CA ARG A 88 -8.07 -17.43 -10.84
C ARG A 88 -8.61 -16.09 -11.33
N THR A 89 -9.28 -15.33 -10.46
CA THR A 89 -9.95 -14.06 -10.80
C THR A 89 -9.22 -12.84 -10.25
N SER A 90 -8.03 -13.01 -9.66
CA SER A 90 -7.28 -11.90 -9.06
C SER A 90 -6.84 -10.85 -10.06
N GLY A 91 -6.51 -11.24 -11.30
CA GLY A 91 -6.09 -10.35 -12.37
C GLY A 91 -4.89 -9.49 -11.99
N TYR A 92 -3.68 -10.07 -12.02
CA TYR A 92 -2.44 -9.30 -11.86
C TYR A 92 -2.32 -8.24 -12.97
N VAL A 93 -1.81 -7.06 -12.63
CA VAL A 93 -1.70 -5.90 -13.55
C VAL A 93 -0.22 -5.56 -13.80
N PRO A 94 0.43 -6.13 -14.83
CA PRO A 94 1.84 -5.88 -15.13
C PRO A 94 2.18 -4.41 -15.37
N GLU A 95 1.26 -3.65 -15.98
CA GLU A 95 1.45 -2.25 -16.39
C GLU A 95 1.60 -1.32 -15.19
N LEU A 96 0.98 -1.68 -14.06
CA LEU A 96 1.05 -0.93 -12.81
C LEU A 96 2.03 -1.53 -11.79
N SER A 97 2.71 -2.63 -12.16
CA SER A 97 3.59 -3.38 -11.25
C SER A 97 5.05 -3.45 -11.71
N THR A 98 5.28 -3.74 -12.99
CA THR A 98 6.62 -3.96 -13.55
C THR A 98 7.42 -2.66 -13.50
N ARG A 99 8.56 -2.67 -12.81
CA ARG A 99 9.38 -1.46 -12.54
C ARG A 99 8.57 -0.32 -11.88
N GLN A 100 7.54 -0.65 -11.10
CA GLN A 100 6.72 0.31 -10.36
C GLN A 100 6.90 0.20 -8.84
N ASN A 101 7.79 -0.66 -8.37
CA ASN A 101 8.09 -0.93 -6.97
C ASN A 101 6.88 -1.42 -6.16
N ARG A 102 5.91 -2.07 -6.80
CA ARG A 102 4.72 -2.64 -6.14
C ARG A 102 4.11 -3.76 -6.98
N HIS A 103 3.32 -4.61 -6.34
CA HIS A 103 2.43 -5.56 -7.00
C HIS A 103 1.02 -4.98 -7.05
N VAL A 104 0.30 -5.20 -8.15
CA VAL A 104 -1.09 -4.76 -8.30
C VAL A 104 -1.96 -5.90 -8.80
N TYR A 105 -3.07 -6.13 -8.12
CA TYR A 105 -4.12 -7.06 -8.52
C TYR A 105 -5.47 -6.32 -8.65
N ARG A 106 -6.23 -6.61 -9.73
CA ARG A 106 -7.58 -6.07 -9.94
C ARG A 106 -8.55 -6.52 -8.85
N ALA A 107 -8.44 -7.79 -8.47
CA ALA A 107 -9.10 -8.41 -7.32
C ALA A 107 -8.03 -9.01 -6.38
N GLY A 108 -8.29 -10.17 -5.76
CA GLY A 108 -7.41 -10.75 -4.74
C GLY A 108 -8.02 -10.64 -3.33
N PHE A 109 -7.17 -10.45 -2.32
CA PHE A 109 -7.63 -10.24 -0.95
C PHE A 109 -8.33 -8.88 -0.83
N ARG A 110 -9.65 -8.88 -0.60
CA ARG A 110 -10.47 -7.66 -0.53
C ARG A 110 -11.52 -7.78 0.58
N PRO A 111 -11.25 -7.26 1.80
CA PRO A 111 -12.20 -7.35 2.91
C PRO A 111 -13.54 -6.65 2.61
N ARG A 112 -13.52 -5.58 1.81
CA ARG A 112 -14.71 -4.80 1.44
C ARG A 112 -14.80 -4.66 -0.09
N LYS A 113 -15.97 -4.96 -0.64
CA LYS A 113 -16.23 -4.78 -2.09
C LYS A 113 -16.09 -3.30 -2.47
N GLY A 114 -15.39 -3.04 -3.57
CA GLY A 114 -15.22 -1.69 -4.14
C GLY A 114 -14.04 -0.88 -3.59
N TYR A 115 -13.34 -1.41 -2.58
CA TYR A 115 -12.16 -0.82 -1.97
C TYR A 115 -10.90 -1.52 -2.45
N ALA A 116 -9.86 -0.73 -2.69
CA ALA A 116 -8.50 -1.25 -2.76
C ALA A 116 -7.93 -1.34 -1.33
N ILE A 117 -6.97 -2.23 -1.14
CA ILE A 117 -6.21 -2.35 0.09
C ILE A 117 -4.74 -2.57 -0.24
N THR A 118 -3.88 -1.86 0.49
CA THR A 118 -2.44 -2.05 0.42
C THR A 118 -1.94 -2.87 1.60
N LEU A 119 -1.22 -3.95 1.30
CA LEU A 119 -0.56 -4.83 2.27
C LEU A 119 0.93 -4.88 1.92
N GLY A 120 1.75 -4.13 2.66
CA GLY A 120 3.17 -3.97 2.35
C GLY A 120 3.36 -3.38 0.96
N ASN A 121 4.02 -4.12 0.07
CA ASN A 121 4.28 -3.73 -1.32
C ASN A 121 3.23 -4.23 -2.31
N VAL A 122 2.06 -4.70 -1.85
CA VAL A 122 0.98 -5.24 -2.69
C VAL A 122 -0.29 -4.42 -2.57
N VAL A 123 -0.81 -3.98 -3.70
CA VAL A 123 -2.14 -3.40 -3.85
C VAL A 123 -3.10 -4.46 -4.36
N SER A 124 -4.15 -4.74 -3.60
CA SER A 124 -5.20 -5.70 -3.93
C SER A 124 -6.54 -4.98 -4.08
N GLY A 125 -7.39 -5.46 -4.99
CA GLY A 125 -8.69 -4.82 -5.22
C GLY A 125 -8.62 -3.49 -6.01
N GLY A 126 -7.60 -3.30 -6.85
CA GLY A 126 -7.46 -2.10 -7.70
C GLY A 126 -8.64 -1.87 -8.66
N GLY A 127 -9.43 -2.92 -8.93
CA GLY A 127 -10.64 -2.86 -9.73
C GLY A 127 -10.36 -2.73 -11.22
N ASP A 128 -11.25 -2.03 -11.91
CA ASP A 128 -11.13 -1.76 -13.34
C ASP A 128 -10.11 -0.63 -13.58
N VAL A 129 -8.83 -1.00 -13.64
CA VAL A 129 -7.71 -0.05 -13.83
C VAL A 129 -7.65 0.51 -15.26
N ASP A 130 -8.51 0.08 -16.17
CA ASP A 130 -8.64 0.68 -17.50
C ASP A 130 -9.40 2.02 -17.41
N VAL A 131 -10.16 2.23 -16.32
CA VAL A 131 -10.76 3.52 -15.98
C VAL A 131 -9.70 4.46 -15.39
N PRO A 132 -9.44 5.65 -15.98
CA PRO A 132 -8.36 6.55 -15.53
C PRO A 132 -8.41 6.92 -14.05
N ARG A 133 -9.61 7.08 -13.48
CA ARG A 133 -9.79 7.38 -12.06
C ARG A 133 -9.33 6.23 -11.16
N ARG A 134 -9.56 4.98 -11.56
CA ARG A 134 -9.17 3.78 -10.82
C ARG A 134 -7.67 3.51 -10.94
N ALA A 135 -7.10 3.70 -12.13
CA ALA A 135 -5.65 3.70 -12.30
C ALA A 135 -5.01 4.73 -11.37
N ARG A 136 -5.55 5.96 -11.32
CA ARG A 136 -5.04 7.02 -10.43
C ARG A 136 -5.14 6.67 -8.96
N LEU A 137 -6.24 6.07 -8.52
CA LEU A 137 -6.36 5.56 -7.15
C LEU A 137 -5.17 4.64 -6.83
N VAL A 138 -4.83 3.71 -7.71
CA VAL A 138 -3.66 2.83 -7.49
C VAL A 138 -2.34 3.62 -7.50
N THR A 139 -2.12 4.49 -8.48
CA THR A 139 -0.81 5.16 -8.67
C THR A 139 -0.56 6.32 -7.72
N ASP A 140 -1.62 6.91 -7.16
CA ASP A 140 -1.53 8.17 -6.42
C ASP A 140 -2.08 8.07 -5.00
N HIS A 141 -2.99 7.12 -4.70
CA HIS A 141 -3.46 6.81 -3.34
C HIS A 141 -2.76 5.58 -2.77
N GLU A 142 -2.91 4.43 -3.42
CA GLU A 142 -2.37 3.15 -2.90
C GLU A 142 -0.83 3.11 -2.93
N ASP A 143 -0.18 3.74 -3.92
CA ASP A 143 1.29 3.89 -3.90
C ASP A 143 1.75 4.65 -2.64
N VAL A 144 0.96 5.62 -2.15
CA VAL A 144 1.29 6.32 -0.90
C VAL A 144 1.24 5.35 0.28
N HIS A 145 0.24 4.46 0.36
CA HIS A 145 0.19 3.44 1.39
C HIS A 145 1.34 2.43 1.29
N VAL A 146 1.79 2.08 0.07
CA VAL A 146 2.98 1.23 -0.12
C VAL A 146 4.20 1.91 0.48
N TRP A 147 4.38 3.21 0.22
CA TRP A 147 5.50 3.97 0.79
C TRP A 147 5.35 4.23 2.28
N GLN A 148 4.13 4.41 2.80
CA GLN A 148 3.90 4.48 4.24
C GLN A 148 4.28 3.17 4.93
N ALA A 149 3.90 2.02 4.37
CA ALA A 149 4.32 0.71 4.88
C ALA A 149 5.85 0.58 4.90
N ARG A 150 6.54 1.07 3.86
CA ARG A 150 8.01 1.08 3.80
C ARG A 150 8.67 2.02 4.81
N TRP A 151 8.19 3.25 4.94
CA TRP A 151 8.81 4.25 5.81
C TRP A 151 8.57 3.99 7.28
N PHE A 152 7.35 3.59 7.63
CA PHE A 152 6.97 3.35 9.02
C PHE A 152 7.18 1.89 9.44
N GLY A 153 7.38 0.97 8.50
CA GLY A 153 7.67 -0.44 8.75
C GLY A 153 6.64 -1.06 9.70
N PRO A 154 7.06 -1.75 10.78
CA PRO A 154 6.13 -2.36 11.74
C PRO A 154 5.25 -1.34 12.49
N LEU A 155 5.65 -0.07 12.55
CA LEU A 155 4.84 0.96 13.21
C LEU A 155 3.62 1.36 12.39
N TYR A 156 3.62 1.14 11.08
CA TYR A 156 2.52 1.53 10.21
C TYR A 156 1.17 0.94 10.64
N PRO A 157 0.98 -0.40 10.71
CA PRO A 157 -0.30 -0.97 11.13
C PRO A 157 -0.65 -0.62 12.59
N LEU A 158 0.33 -0.43 13.47
CA LEU A 158 0.10 -0.06 14.86
C LEU A 158 -0.45 1.35 14.99
N LEU A 159 0.17 2.33 14.33
CA LEU A 159 -0.26 3.72 14.34
C LEU A 159 -1.61 3.88 13.62
N TYR A 160 -1.78 3.21 12.49
CA TYR A 160 -3.04 3.21 11.76
C TYR A 160 -4.17 2.62 12.61
N GLY A 161 -3.95 1.44 13.21
CA GLY A 161 -4.93 0.77 14.07
C GLY A 161 -5.25 1.55 15.35
N ALA A 162 -4.23 2.12 16.00
CA ALA A 162 -4.44 2.99 17.16
C ALA A 162 -5.33 4.20 16.81
N TRP A 163 -5.12 4.81 15.63
CA TRP A 163 -5.98 5.87 15.15
C TRP A 163 -7.40 5.38 14.88
N LEU A 164 -7.59 4.21 14.27
CA LEU A 164 -8.94 3.65 14.05
C LEU A 164 -9.73 3.56 15.37
N ILE A 165 -9.08 3.14 16.45
CA ILE A 165 -9.70 3.01 17.78
C ILE A 165 -10.04 4.39 18.35
N VAL A 166 -9.05 5.29 18.43
CA VAL A 166 -9.23 6.63 19.01
C VAL A 166 -10.20 7.46 18.19
N GLY A 167 -10.02 7.50 16.87
CA GLY A 167 -10.91 8.17 15.93
C GLY A 167 -12.31 7.59 15.96
N GLY A 168 -12.46 6.27 16.13
CA GLY A 168 -13.77 5.64 16.29
C GLY A 168 -14.51 6.12 17.54
N ALA A 169 -13.81 6.18 18.68
CA ALA A 169 -14.35 6.71 19.93
C ALA A 169 -14.72 8.20 19.80
N VAL A 170 -13.84 9.02 19.21
CA VAL A 170 -14.10 10.45 18.94
C VAL A 170 -15.32 10.63 18.04
N GLY A 171 -15.44 9.85 16.96
CA GLY A 171 -16.58 9.89 16.06
C GLY A 171 -17.89 9.51 16.75
N ALA A 172 -17.86 8.53 17.65
CA ALA A 172 -19.02 8.13 18.43
C ALA A 172 -19.46 9.24 19.40
N VAL A 173 -18.53 9.87 20.11
CA VAL A 173 -18.79 11.01 21.01
C VAL A 173 -19.30 12.21 20.22
N ALA A 174 -18.66 12.55 19.10
CA ALA A 174 -19.09 13.66 18.23
C ALA A 174 -20.50 13.44 17.71
N TRP A 175 -20.83 12.20 17.33
CA TRP A 175 -22.17 11.83 16.94
C TRP A 175 -23.19 12.04 18.06
N ALA A 176 -22.93 11.48 19.24
CA ALA A 176 -23.84 11.57 20.38
C ALA A 176 -24.08 13.01 20.85
N THR A 177 -23.05 13.86 20.80
CA THR A 177 -23.08 15.23 21.35
C THR A 177 -23.59 16.28 20.38
N SER A 178 -23.26 16.18 19.08
CA SER A 178 -23.53 17.26 18.12
C SER A 178 -24.04 16.79 16.76
N ARG A 179 -23.48 15.72 16.18
CA ARG A 179 -23.78 15.34 14.79
C ARG A 179 -25.14 14.65 14.63
N ARG A 180 -25.63 13.94 15.66
CA ARG A 180 -26.98 13.37 15.66
C ARG A 180 -28.07 14.43 15.45
N ARG A 181 -27.92 15.61 16.08
CA ARG A 181 -28.86 16.74 15.93
C ARG A 181 -28.83 17.37 14.54
N ARG A 182 -27.76 17.14 13.77
CA ARG A 182 -27.59 17.59 12.38
C ARG A 182 -28.09 16.57 11.36
N GLY A 183 -28.65 15.43 11.81
CA GLY A 183 -29.17 14.38 10.95
C GLY A 183 -28.13 13.38 10.46
N ASP A 184 -26.89 13.44 10.95
CA ASP A 184 -25.83 12.54 10.50
C ASP A 184 -26.03 11.11 11.02
N ARG A 185 -25.65 10.14 10.18
CA ARG A 185 -25.64 8.72 10.55
C ARG A 185 -24.44 8.43 11.46
N PHE A 186 -24.65 7.61 12.48
CA PHE A 186 -23.61 7.18 13.42
C PHE A 186 -22.41 6.58 12.70
N ALA A 187 -22.64 5.56 11.87
CA ALA A 187 -21.58 4.86 11.15
C ALA A 187 -20.77 5.80 10.24
N ALA A 188 -21.42 6.73 9.53
CA ALA A 188 -20.73 7.69 8.66
C ALA A 188 -19.85 8.67 9.46
N THR A 189 -20.32 9.10 10.64
CA THR A 189 -19.56 10.00 11.53
C THR A 189 -18.34 9.27 12.11
N VAL A 190 -18.53 8.02 12.57
CA VAL A 190 -17.46 7.16 13.07
C VAL A 190 -16.43 6.87 11.98
N GLU A 191 -16.87 6.48 10.78
CA GLU A 191 -15.99 6.23 9.63
C GLU A 191 -15.22 7.49 9.22
N SER A 192 -15.86 8.67 9.25
CA SER A 192 -15.16 9.94 8.98
C SER A 192 -14.03 10.22 9.97
N ALA A 193 -14.24 9.94 11.26
CA ALA A 193 -13.23 10.16 12.29
C ALA A 193 -12.13 9.08 12.32
N ALA A 194 -12.53 7.81 12.23
CA ALA A 194 -11.61 6.69 12.31
C ALA A 194 -10.79 6.54 11.02
N TYR A 195 -11.43 6.64 9.85
CA TYR A 195 -10.80 6.34 8.57
C TYR A 195 -10.36 7.61 7.85
N TYR A 196 -11.28 8.46 7.42
CA TYR A 196 -10.94 9.59 6.54
C TYR A 196 -10.08 10.69 7.21
N LEU A 197 -10.20 10.85 8.52
CA LEU A 197 -9.38 11.77 9.30
C LEU A 197 -8.04 11.18 9.74
N ASN A 198 -7.81 9.87 9.53
CA ASN A 198 -6.55 9.21 9.81
C ASN A 198 -5.40 9.91 9.05
N PRO A 199 -4.29 10.29 9.70
CA PRO A 199 -3.18 10.98 9.04
C PRO A 199 -2.65 10.27 7.80
N PHE A 200 -2.67 8.93 7.80
CA PHE A 200 -2.21 8.13 6.65
C PHE A 200 -3.17 8.21 5.47
N GLU A 201 -4.48 8.12 5.72
CA GLU A 201 -5.52 8.32 4.70
C GLU A 201 -5.56 9.77 4.22
N TRP A 202 -5.44 10.73 5.13
CA TRP A 202 -5.37 12.15 4.80
C TRP A 202 -4.22 12.42 3.83
N TRP A 203 -3.05 11.84 4.09
CA TRP A 203 -1.91 11.94 3.19
C TRP A 203 -2.18 11.28 1.82
N ALA A 204 -2.74 10.07 1.80
CA ALA A 204 -3.04 9.36 0.55
C ALA A 204 -4.09 10.11 -0.30
N TYR A 205 -5.21 10.54 0.30
CA TYR A 205 -6.23 11.33 -0.39
C TYR A 205 -5.71 12.70 -0.86
N SER A 206 -4.77 13.30 -0.13
CA SER A 206 -4.12 14.56 -0.56
C SER A 206 -3.31 14.36 -1.85
N ARG A 207 -2.78 13.16 -2.09
CA ARG A 207 -2.01 12.83 -3.30
C ARG A 207 -2.89 12.43 -4.50
N ASP A 208 -4.07 11.84 -4.27
CA ASP A 208 -4.99 11.31 -5.29
C ASP A 208 -5.84 12.37 -6.03
N ALA A 209 -5.66 13.66 -5.72
CA ALA A 209 -6.44 14.78 -6.30
C ALA A 209 -7.97 14.69 -6.06
N ALA A 210 -8.43 13.81 -5.18
CA ALA A 210 -9.84 13.62 -4.85
C ALA A 210 -10.16 14.23 -3.47
N TRP A 211 -9.94 15.54 -3.35
CA TRP A 211 -10.13 16.28 -2.10
C TRP A 211 -11.36 17.20 -2.17
N PRO A 212 -12.25 17.21 -1.16
CA PRO A 212 -12.29 16.28 -0.01
C PRO A 212 -12.73 14.86 -0.44
N PRO A 213 -12.41 13.83 0.35
CA PRO A 213 -12.88 12.47 0.08
C PRO A 213 -14.42 12.40 0.13
N SER A 214 -15.04 11.71 -0.82
CA SER A 214 -16.50 11.72 -0.98
C SER A 214 -17.29 11.03 0.14
N GLY A 215 -16.65 10.15 0.92
CA GLY A 215 -17.29 9.47 2.06
C GLY A 215 -17.25 10.24 3.37
N VAL A 216 -16.64 11.43 3.40
CA VAL A 216 -16.56 12.27 4.59
C VAL A 216 -17.88 12.99 4.84
N VAL A 217 -18.39 12.94 6.08
CA VAL A 217 -19.57 13.70 6.46
C VAL A 217 -19.31 15.21 6.29
N GLN A 218 -20.26 15.92 5.70
CA GLN A 218 -20.11 17.34 5.37
C GLN A 218 -19.71 18.18 6.60
N GLY A 219 -18.66 18.98 6.43
CA GLY A 219 -18.13 19.85 7.49
C GLY A 219 -17.46 19.09 8.65
N PHE A 220 -17.15 17.81 8.46
CA PHE A 220 -16.48 16.96 9.45
C PHE A 220 -15.22 16.35 8.84
N GLY A 221 -14.12 17.09 8.80
CA GLY A 221 -12.92 16.67 8.09
C GLY A 221 -11.81 17.72 8.13
N TRP A 222 -10.63 17.35 7.67
CA TRP A 222 -9.57 18.32 7.40
C TRP A 222 -10.04 19.33 6.33
N ARG A 223 -9.69 20.61 6.49
CA ARG A 223 -10.12 21.66 5.55
C ARG A 223 -9.31 21.68 4.26
N ARG A 224 -8.07 21.22 4.31
CA ARG A 224 -7.10 21.30 3.21
C ARG A 224 -6.33 19.99 3.10
N PRO A 225 -5.87 19.62 1.90
CA PRO A 225 -4.91 18.53 1.76
C PRO A 225 -3.59 18.89 2.45
N VAL A 226 -2.88 17.90 2.99
CA VAL A 226 -1.57 18.12 3.65
C VAL A 226 -0.45 18.34 2.64
N VAL A 227 -0.63 17.88 1.40
CA VAL A 227 0.36 17.95 0.32
C VAL A 227 -0.33 18.14 -1.03
N LYS A 228 0.42 18.59 -2.04
CA LYS A 228 -0.08 18.71 -3.42
C LYS A 228 -0.34 17.33 -4.04
N PRO A 229 -1.37 17.18 -4.88
CA PRO A 229 -1.62 15.96 -5.65
C PRO A 229 -0.44 15.54 -6.52
N LEU A 230 -0.25 14.22 -6.71
CA LEU A 230 0.86 13.69 -7.52
C LEU A 230 0.75 14.12 -8.99
N ALA A 231 -0.46 14.18 -9.53
CA ALA A 231 -0.72 14.69 -10.88
C ALA A 231 -0.25 16.13 -11.11
N GLN A 232 -0.10 16.95 -10.07
CA GLN A 232 0.39 18.33 -10.18
C GLN A 232 1.92 18.45 -10.06
N VAL A 233 2.58 17.45 -9.47
CA VAL A 233 4.03 17.48 -9.21
C VAL A 233 4.83 16.53 -10.10
N ARG A 234 4.20 15.52 -10.72
CA ARG A 234 4.85 14.70 -11.75
C ARG A 234 5.07 15.57 -12.99
N HIS A 235 6.32 15.92 -13.26
CA HIS A 235 6.67 16.59 -14.51
C HIS A 235 6.38 15.67 -15.71
N PRO A 236 6.01 16.22 -16.89
CA PRO A 236 5.67 15.44 -18.09
C PRO A 236 6.78 14.50 -18.64
N ARG A 237 7.95 14.42 -18.00
CA ARG A 237 9.11 13.69 -18.51
C ARG A 237 9.19 12.21 -18.11
N THR A 238 8.28 11.70 -17.28
CA THR A 238 8.30 10.31 -16.79
C THR A 238 7.20 9.42 -17.36
N ALA A 239 6.60 9.79 -18.50
CA ALA A 239 5.74 8.90 -19.28
C ALA A 239 6.56 8.31 -20.46
N ARG A 240 7.42 7.34 -20.17
CA ARG A 240 8.00 6.42 -21.16
C ARG A 240 8.08 5.04 -20.55
#